data_AF-A0A2P2D3I4-F1
#
_entry.id   AF-A0A2P2D3I4-F1
#
_cell.length_a   1.000
_cell.length_b   1.000
_cell.length_c   1.000
_cell.angle_alpha   90.00
_cell.angle_beta   90.00
_cell.angle_gamma   90.00
#
_symmetry.space_group_name_H-M   'P 1'
#
loop_
_entity.id
_entity.type
_entity.pdbx_description
1 polymer ?
#
loop_
_entity_poly.entity_id
_entity_poly.type
_entity_poly.pdbx_seq_one_letter_code
_entity_poly.pdbx_strand_id
1 'polypeptide(L)'
;MSGLDSVGTMEPSSDYLIQESLSYPPKEGPILSLKGVTLTPVCICPECGVISKTPWSKSRGRLRDWAGFLEEVRDIICSNESCQTKYHPKYLLDFPKGISILNKSNLLNSLKSWFEEFSGKEIVWTEEEESDSLHWDPFFQSVPNWADHIPTHLFANILRYTPPKDLEGILLGRKGIPLFGGFKL
;
A
#
# COMPACT_ATOMS: atom_id res chain seq x y z
N MET A 1 0.90 34.40 22.21
CA MET A 1 1.83 33.26 22.22
C MET A 1 1.08 32.09 21.63
N SER A 2 1.49 31.68 20.43
CA SER A 2 0.97 30.56 19.65
C SER A 2 1.05 29.28 20.49
N GLY A 3 -0.01 28.49 20.65
CA GLY A 3 -0.68 27.77 19.56
C GLY A 3 -0.01 26.39 19.44
N LEU A 4 -0.20 25.53 20.43
CA LEU A 4 0.16 24.11 20.39
C LEU A 4 -1.14 23.32 20.24
N ASP A 5 -1.61 23.21 19.00
CA ASP A 5 -2.63 22.21 18.69
C ASP A 5 -1.94 20.85 18.67
N SER A 6 -2.29 20.05 19.66
CA SER A 6 -1.85 18.69 19.88
C SER A 6 -2.14 17.82 18.66
N VAL A 7 -1.05 17.35 18.06
CA VAL A 7 -0.94 16.24 17.12
C VAL A 7 -1.75 15.03 17.59
N GLY A 8 -2.55 14.45 16.70
CA GLY A 8 -2.91 13.03 16.78
C GLY A 8 -4.40 12.70 16.66
N THR A 9 -5.06 13.08 15.57
CA THR A 9 -6.18 12.27 15.07
C THR A 9 -5.57 11.02 14.43
N MET A 10 -5.66 9.87 15.12
CA MET A 10 -5.21 8.58 14.58
C MET A 10 -5.98 8.27 13.31
N GLU A 11 -5.36 8.49 12.15
CA GLU A 11 -5.85 7.95 10.89
C GLU A 11 -5.90 6.41 10.99
N PRO A 12 -6.94 5.77 10.45
CA PRO A 12 -7.09 4.32 10.51
C PRO A 12 -5.85 3.61 9.96
N SER A 13 -5.56 2.48 10.63
CA SER A 13 -4.43 1.62 10.40
C SER A 13 -4.30 1.24 8.93
N SER A 14 -3.10 1.43 8.40
CA SER A 14 -2.66 0.84 7.13
C SER A 14 -3.20 -0.59 6.96
N ASP A 15 -3.61 -0.98 5.74
CA ASP A 15 -4.03 -2.35 5.42
C ASP A 15 -2.90 -3.38 5.62
N TYR A 16 -1.67 -2.87 5.83
CA TYR A 16 -0.47 -3.64 6.09
C TYR A 16 -0.17 -3.73 7.58
N LEU A 17 0.35 -4.89 7.97
CA LEU A 17 1.07 -5.05 9.23
C LEU A 17 2.37 -4.24 9.13
N ILE A 18 2.71 -3.52 10.19
CA ILE A 18 3.99 -2.80 10.30
C ILE A 18 4.94 -3.69 11.09
N GLN A 19 6.23 -3.73 10.71
CA GLN A 19 7.21 -4.58 11.37
C GLN A 19 7.32 -4.35 12.87
N GLU A 20 7.18 -3.10 13.31
CA GLU A 20 7.15 -2.73 14.74
C GLU A 20 6.02 -3.40 15.50
N SER A 21 4.96 -3.85 14.81
CA SER A 21 3.81 -4.55 15.39
C SER A 21 4.02 -6.06 15.55
N LEU A 22 5.13 -6.64 15.06
CA LEU A 22 5.40 -8.08 15.11
C LEU A 22 6.80 -8.39 15.63
N SER A 23 6.88 -9.19 16.69
CA SER A 23 8.15 -9.57 17.32
C SER A 23 9.02 -10.49 16.45
N TYR A 24 8.41 -11.25 15.52
CA TYR A 24 9.11 -12.16 14.62
C TYR A 24 8.36 -12.26 13.28
N PRO A 25 8.83 -11.63 12.19
CA PRO A 25 8.26 -11.89 10.88
C PRO A 25 8.53 -13.36 10.49
N PRO A 26 7.57 -14.05 9.85
CA PRO A 26 7.82 -15.37 9.29
C PRO A 26 9.01 -15.28 8.30
N LYS A 27 9.84 -16.34 8.26
CA LYS A 27 10.98 -16.45 7.33
C LYS A 27 10.48 -16.71 5.91
N GLU A 28 9.91 -15.69 5.29
CA GLU A 28 9.44 -15.75 3.91
C GLU A 28 10.00 -14.59 3.09
N GLY A 29 10.19 -14.84 1.80
CA GLY A 29 10.64 -13.81 0.87
C GLY A 29 9.51 -12.84 0.55
N PRO A 30 9.84 -11.60 0.16
CA PRO A 30 8.84 -10.63 -0.26
C PRO A 30 8.16 -11.08 -1.55
N ILE A 31 6.86 -10.82 -1.66
CA ILE A 31 6.10 -11.01 -2.90
C ILE A 31 6.25 -9.80 -3.83
N LEU A 32 6.40 -8.59 -3.27
CA LEU A 32 6.73 -7.37 -3.99
C LEU A 32 7.93 -6.70 -3.33
N SER A 33 8.91 -6.27 -4.13
CA SER A 33 10.06 -5.48 -3.69
C SER A 33 10.36 -4.42 -4.73
N LEU A 34 10.07 -3.16 -4.42
CA LEU A 34 10.26 -2.04 -5.34
C LEU A 34 10.79 -0.83 -4.58
N LYS A 35 11.91 -0.27 -5.05
CA LYS A 35 12.55 0.94 -4.47
C LYS A 35 12.85 0.83 -2.97
N GLY A 36 13.21 -0.36 -2.51
CA GLY A 36 13.49 -0.63 -1.10
C GLY A 36 12.25 -0.77 -0.21
N VAL A 37 11.05 -0.68 -0.79
CA VAL A 37 9.79 -1.01 -0.13
C VAL A 37 9.43 -2.45 -0.45
N THR A 38 9.17 -3.26 0.57
CA THR A 38 8.88 -4.69 0.46
C THR A 38 7.55 -5.05 1.08
N LEU A 39 6.81 -5.93 0.40
CA LEU A 39 5.61 -6.57 0.91
C LEU A 39 5.87 -8.06 1.08
N THR A 40 5.70 -8.54 2.31
CA THR A 40 5.89 -9.94 2.66
C THR A 40 4.56 -10.52 3.14
N PRO A 41 4.07 -11.63 2.57
CA PRO A 41 2.83 -12.25 3.03
C PRO A 41 2.99 -12.77 4.47
N VAL A 42 1.93 -12.67 5.25
CA VAL A 42 1.86 -13.15 6.64
C VAL A 42 0.69 -14.12 6.76
N CYS A 43 1.02 -15.39 6.97
CA CYS A 43 0.07 -16.49 7.03
C CYS A 43 -0.14 -16.98 8.47
N ILE A 44 -0.64 -16.10 9.34
CA ILE A 44 -0.99 -16.45 10.73
C ILE A 44 -2.50 -16.60 10.81
N CYS A 45 -2.97 -17.78 11.22
CA CYS A 45 -4.40 -18.02 11.39
C CYS A 45 -4.97 -17.08 12.48
N PRO A 46 -6.04 -16.32 12.19
CA PRO A 46 -6.61 -15.38 13.16
C PRO A 46 -7.30 -16.07 14.35
N GLU A 47 -7.74 -17.33 14.18
CA GLU A 47 -8.49 -18.08 15.21
C GLU A 47 -7.57 -18.80 16.20
N CYS A 48 -6.55 -19.51 15.69
CA CYS A 48 -5.69 -20.36 16.52
C CYS A 48 -4.23 -19.90 16.59
N GLY A 49 -3.86 -18.82 15.88
CA GLY A 49 -2.50 -18.26 15.89
C GLY A 49 -1.44 -19.10 15.20
N VAL A 50 -1.80 -20.23 14.59
CA VAL A 50 -0.84 -21.11 13.91
C VAL A 50 -0.25 -20.41 12.68
N ILE A 51 1.08 -20.41 12.63
CA ILE A 51 1.86 -19.90 11.52
C ILE A 51 1.90 -20.98 10.44
N SER A 52 1.36 -20.67 9.28
CA SER A 52 1.40 -21.51 8.08
C SER A 52 2.44 -20.98 7.10
N LYS A 53 2.93 -21.85 6.21
CA LYS A 53 3.68 -21.38 5.02
C LYS A 53 2.73 -20.68 4.07
N THR A 54 3.20 -19.64 3.41
CA THR A 54 2.47 -19.05 2.30
C THR A 54 2.28 -20.08 1.18
N PRO A 55 1.05 -20.26 0.66
CA PRO A 55 0.77 -21.19 -0.43
C PRO A 55 1.24 -20.62 -1.79
N TRP A 56 2.50 -20.20 -1.86
CA TRP A 56 3.12 -19.59 -3.03
C TRP A 56 4.60 -19.96 -3.12
N SER A 57 5.05 -20.39 -4.30
CA SER A 57 6.42 -20.87 -4.51
C SER A 57 7.29 -19.94 -5.38
N LYS A 58 6.71 -18.88 -5.95
CA LYS A 58 7.38 -17.99 -6.92
C LYS A 58 7.79 -16.66 -6.25
N SER A 59 8.85 -16.61 -5.45
CA SER A 59 9.29 -15.33 -4.86
C SER A 59 10.29 -14.62 -5.77
N ARG A 60 9.85 -13.67 -6.61
CA ARG A 60 10.77 -12.82 -7.37
C ARG A 60 10.62 -11.31 -7.11
N GLY A 61 9.76 -10.91 -6.18
CA GLY A 61 9.68 -9.51 -5.71
C GLY A 61 9.28 -8.52 -6.80
N ARG A 62 8.64 -8.96 -7.88
CA ARG A 62 8.21 -8.08 -9.00
C ARG A 62 6.72 -7.83 -8.95
N LEU A 63 6.28 -6.77 -9.63
CA LEU A 63 4.86 -6.44 -9.74
C LEU A 63 4.02 -7.57 -10.37
N ARG A 64 4.59 -8.34 -11.31
CA ARG A 64 3.91 -9.52 -11.87
C ARG A 64 3.70 -10.62 -10.83
N ASP A 65 4.64 -10.78 -9.90
CA ASP A 65 4.50 -11.79 -8.85
C ASP A 65 3.41 -11.37 -7.85
N TRP A 66 3.30 -10.06 -7.57
CA TRP A 66 2.18 -9.50 -6.81
C TRP A 66 0.82 -9.81 -7.45
N ALA A 67 0.66 -9.51 -8.74
CA ALA A 67 -0.57 -9.76 -9.48
C ALA A 67 -0.93 -11.26 -9.48
N GLY A 68 0.04 -12.12 -9.81
CA GLY A 68 -0.15 -13.57 -9.78
C GLY A 68 -0.49 -14.10 -8.39
N PHE A 69 0.13 -13.55 -7.34
CA PHE A 69 -0.18 -13.94 -5.96
C PHE A 69 -1.62 -13.62 -5.59
N LEU A 70 -2.11 -12.41 -5.88
CA LEU A 70 -3.49 -12.04 -5.61
C LEU A 70 -4.50 -12.90 -6.39
N GLU A 71 -4.13 -13.34 -7.60
CA GLU A 71 -4.97 -14.21 -8.42
C GLU A 71 -5.02 -15.66 -7.89
N GLU A 72 -3.87 -16.25 -7.55
CA GLU A 72 -3.78 -17.67 -7.13
C GLU A 72 -4.06 -17.86 -5.62
N VAL A 73 -3.77 -16.86 -4.78
CA VAL A 73 -3.87 -16.93 -3.31
C VAL A 73 -4.93 -15.96 -2.79
N ARG A 74 -6.19 -16.33 -2.99
CA ARG A 74 -7.35 -15.55 -2.47
C ARG A 74 -7.62 -15.82 -0.99
N ASP A 75 -7.58 -17.09 -0.62
CA ASP A 75 -7.81 -17.58 0.74
C ASP A 75 -6.73 -18.59 1.12
N ILE A 76 -6.35 -18.57 2.40
CA ILE A 76 -5.46 -19.54 3.02
C ILE A 76 -6.30 -20.42 3.94
N ILE A 77 -6.09 -21.74 3.88
CA ILE A 77 -6.66 -22.69 4.83
C ILE A 77 -5.67 -22.88 5.96
N CYS A 78 -6.12 -22.71 7.21
CA CYS A 78 -5.29 -22.98 8.39
C CYS A 78 -4.71 -24.40 8.35
N SER A 79 -3.40 -24.52 8.52
CA SER A 79 -2.69 -25.82 8.54
C SER A 79 -2.99 -26.67 9.78
N ASN A 80 -3.63 -26.10 10.81
CA ASN A 80 -4.12 -26.86 11.95
C ASN A 80 -5.39 -27.62 11.56
N GLU A 81 -5.30 -28.96 11.51
CA GLU A 81 -6.39 -29.87 11.14
C GLU A 81 -7.65 -29.73 12.00
N SER A 82 -7.51 -29.27 13.25
CA SER A 82 -8.65 -29.03 14.14
C SER A 82 -9.33 -27.68 13.92
N CYS A 83 -8.65 -26.72 13.28
CA CYS A 83 -9.15 -25.37 13.06
C CYS A 83 -9.73 -25.23 11.65
N GLN A 84 -8.97 -25.55 10.61
CA GLN A 84 -9.34 -25.46 9.18
C GLN A 84 -9.99 -24.14 8.72
N THR A 85 -9.92 -23.07 9.52
CA THR A 85 -10.48 -21.77 9.18
C THR A 85 -9.83 -21.23 7.91
N LYS A 86 -10.67 -20.70 7.01
CA LYS A 86 -10.24 -19.93 5.83
C LYS A 86 -10.06 -18.47 6.18
N TYR A 87 -8.99 -17.86 5.70
CA TYR A 87 -8.71 -16.44 5.94
C TYR A 87 -7.92 -15.81 4.78
N HIS A 88 -8.02 -14.49 4.64
CA HIS A 88 -7.24 -13.75 3.65
C HIS A 88 -5.80 -13.52 4.11
N PRO A 89 -4.81 -13.53 3.18
CA PRO A 89 -3.45 -13.14 3.51
C PRO A 89 -3.40 -11.71 4.04
N LYS A 90 -2.63 -11.52 5.12
CA LYS A 90 -2.16 -10.20 5.52
C LYS A 90 -0.77 -9.96 4.93
N TYR A 91 -0.33 -8.71 4.93
CA TYR A 91 0.95 -8.34 4.35
C TYR A 91 1.72 -7.47 5.34
N LEU A 92 2.98 -7.83 5.59
CA LEU A 92 3.94 -6.97 6.24
C LEU A 92 4.47 -5.98 5.20
N LEU A 93 4.49 -4.70 5.55
CA LEU A 93 5.11 -3.64 4.76
C LEU A 93 6.39 -3.16 5.46
N ASP A 94 7.53 -3.34 4.80
CA ASP A 94 8.81 -2.80 5.24
C ASP A 94 9.31 -1.76 4.24
N PHE A 95 9.98 -0.72 4.73
CA PHE A 95 10.59 0.32 3.91
C PHE A 95 11.83 0.90 4.63
N PRO A 96 12.69 1.65 3.94
CA PRO A 96 13.94 2.15 4.53
C PRO A 96 13.71 2.94 5.82
N LYS A 97 14.60 2.73 6.82
CA LYS A 97 14.56 3.46 8.08
C LYS A 97 14.71 4.98 7.84
N GLY A 98 14.05 5.77 8.68
CA GLY A 98 14.11 7.24 8.61
C GLY A 98 13.10 7.88 7.67
N ILE A 99 12.23 7.10 7.01
CA ILE A 99 11.07 7.65 6.29
C ILE A 99 10.00 8.06 7.29
N SER A 100 9.67 9.35 7.31
CA SER A 100 8.53 9.88 8.07
C SER A 100 7.22 9.42 7.45
N ILE A 101 6.31 8.92 8.29
CA ILE A 101 4.95 8.59 7.88
C ILE A 101 4.14 9.88 7.85
N LEU A 102 3.63 10.22 6.67
CA LEU A 102 2.74 11.35 6.46
C LEU A 102 1.30 10.89 6.67
N ASN A 103 0.43 11.75 7.20
CA ASN A 103 -1.01 11.51 7.13
C ASN A 103 -1.51 11.66 5.68
N LYS A 104 -2.72 11.18 5.35
CA LYS A 104 -3.24 11.17 3.98
C LYS A 104 -3.32 12.58 3.38
N SER A 105 -3.73 13.58 4.17
CA SER A 105 -3.81 14.99 3.70
C SER A 105 -2.43 15.58 3.37
N ASN A 106 -1.43 15.38 4.22
CA ASN A 106 -0.06 15.85 3.99
C ASN A 106 0.59 15.10 2.82
N LEU A 107 0.32 13.80 2.69
CA LEU A 107 0.77 13.02 1.54
C LEU A 107 0.13 13.56 0.26
N LEU A 108 -1.18 13.78 0.22
CA LEU A 108 -1.87 14.36 -0.95
C LEU A 108 -1.25 15.68 -1.38
N ASN A 109 -1.04 16.61 -0.44
CA ASN A 109 -0.41 17.90 -0.73
C ASN A 109 1.00 17.72 -1.28
N SER A 110 1.80 16.84 -0.66
CA SER A 110 3.17 16.57 -1.11
C SER A 110 3.21 15.91 -2.50
N LEU A 111 2.26 15.01 -2.80
CA LEU A 111 2.11 14.42 -4.13
C LEU A 111 1.73 15.49 -5.14
N LYS A 112 0.71 16.30 -4.86
CA LYS A 112 0.29 17.39 -5.74
C LYS A 112 1.47 18.30 -6.09
N SER A 113 2.16 18.83 -5.07
CA SER A 113 3.34 19.68 -5.29
C SER A 113 4.42 19.00 -6.11
N TRP A 114 4.74 17.73 -5.82
CA TRP A 114 5.78 17.01 -6.55
C TRP A 114 5.39 16.76 -8.02
N PHE A 115 4.17 16.32 -8.30
CA PHE A 115 3.70 16.07 -9.67
C PHE A 115 3.62 17.36 -10.48
N GLU A 116 3.17 18.46 -9.88
CA GLU A 116 3.10 19.77 -10.53
C GLU A 116 4.48 20.31 -10.86
N GLU A 117 5.42 20.24 -9.91
CA GLU A 117 6.81 20.64 -10.13
C GLU A 117 7.48 19.79 -11.21
N PHE A 118 7.31 18.46 -11.14
CA PHE A 118 7.95 17.54 -12.08
C PHE A 118 7.40 17.65 -13.51
N SER A 119 6.08 17.81 -13.65
CA SER A 119 5.42 17.88 -14.97
C SER A 119 5.33 19.30 -15.55
N GLY A 120 5.50 20.34 -14.72
CA GLY A 120 5.27 21.74 -15.09
C GLY A 120 3.79 22.07 -15.38
N LYS A 121 2.86 21.24 -14.91
CA LYS A 121 1.41 21.37 -15.14
C LYS A 121 0.66 21.30 -13.83
N GLU A 122 -0.38 22.10 -13.69
CA GLU A 122 -1.29 22.02 -12.54
C GLU A 122 -2.07 20.71 -12.55
N ILE A 123 -2.25 20.11 -11.36
CA ILE A 123 -3.12 18.97 -11.15
C ILE A 123 -4.52 19.49 -10.83
N VAL A 124 -5.40 19.35 -11.82
CA VAL A 124 -6.82 19.69 -11.71
C VAL A 124 -7.59 18.41 -11.37
N TRP A 125 -8.32 18.43 -10.27
CA TRP A 125 -9.28 17.39 -9.94
C TRP A 125 -10.54 17.63 -10.78
N THR A 126 -10.86 16.70 -11.67
CA THR A 126 -12.21 16.66 -12.23
C THR A 126 -13.13 16.15 -11.14
N GLU A 127 -13.82 17.07 -10.47
CA GLU A 127 -14.97 16.75 -9.64
C GLU A 127 -16.03 16.13 -10.55
N GLU A 128 -16.11 14.80 -10.60
CA GLU A 128 -17.35 14.16 -11.03
C GLU A 128 -18.35 14.42 -9.91
N GLU A 129 -19.42 15.17 -10.20
CA GLU A 129 -20.41 15.73 -9.25
C GLU A 129 -21.12 14.70 -8.32
N GLU A 130 -20.77 13.42 -8.40
CA GLU A 130 -21.31 12.32 -7.58
C GLU A 130 -20.23 11.39 -6.97
N SER A 131 -18.95 11.68 -7.17
CA SER A 131 -17.83 10.83 -6.73
C SER A 131 -17.21 11.36 -5.43
N ASP A 132 -17.61 10.77 -4.30
CA ASP A 132 -17.02 11.01 -2.97
C ASP A 132 -15.51 10.66 -2.86
N SER A 133 -14.87 10.15 -3.91
CA SER A 133 -13.48 9.67 -3.90
C SER A 133 -12.60 10.34 -4.95
N LEU A 134 -11.39 10.75 -4.54
CA LEU A 134 -10.33 11.14 -5.47
C LEU A 134 -9.76 9.92 -6.22
N HIS A 135 -9.30 10.14 -7.45
CA HIS A 135 -8.69 9.11 -8.30
C HIS A 135 -7.25 9.48 -8.67
N TRP A 136 -6.46 8.47 -9.04
CA TRP A 136 -5.08 8.68 -9.49
C TRP A 136 -4.96 9.24 -10.92
N ASP A 137 -6.03 9.25 -11.70
CA ASP A 137 -6.02 9.61 -13.12
C ASP A 137 -5.29 10.93 -13.43
N PRO A 138 -5.49 12.05 -12.70
CA PRO A 138 -4.78 13.30 -12.97
C PRO A 138 -3.26 13.17 -12.82
N PHE A 139 -2.80 12.38 -11.83
CA PHE A 139 -1.37 12.10 -11.64
C PHE A 139 -0.80 11.26 -12.77
N PHE A 140 -1.51 10.22 -13.22
CA PHE A 140 -1.04 9.38 -14.34
C PHE A 140 -0.99 10.14 -15.66
N GLN A 141 -1.92 11.07 -15.89
CA GLN A 141 -1.90 11.94 -17.07
C GLN A 141 -0.74 12.95 -17.03
N SER A 142 -0.38 13.41 -15.83
CA SER A 142 0.73 14.34 -15.59
C SER A 142 2.10 13.66 -15.76
N VAL A 143 2.33 12.53 -15.09
CA VAL A 143 3.59 11.77 -15.14
C VAL A 143 3.29 10.26 -15.22
N PRO A 144 3.16 9.68 -16.43
CA PRO A 144 2.82 8.26 -16.59
C PRO A 144 3.79 7.29 -15.91
N ASN A 145 5.09 7.60 -15.91
CA ASN A 145 6.14 6.78 -15.30
C ASN A 145 6.56 7.29 -13.92
N TRP A 146 5.64 7.91 -13.16
CA TRP A 146 5.93 8.54 -11.87
C TRP A 146 6.68 7.62 -10.89
N ALA A 147 6.39 6.31 -10.91
CA ALA A 147 6.95 5.34 -10.00
C ALA A 147 8.48 5.27 -10.10
N ASP A 148 9.04 5.50 -11.29
CA ASP A 148 10.50 5.49 -11.50
C ASP A 148 11.17 6.75 -10.93
N HIS A 149 10.45 7.87 -10.90
CA HIS A 149 11.03 9.19 -10.61
C HIS A 149 10.75 9.70 -9.19
N ILE A 150 9.64 9.28 -8.59
CA ILE A 150 9.19 9.83 -7.32
C ILE A 150 10.18 9.53 -6.17
N PRO A 151 10.42 10.45 -5.23
CA PRO A 151 11.25 10.19 -4.07
C PRO A 151 10.78 8.99 -3.24
N THR A 152 11.72 8.21 -2.71
CA THR A 152 11.42 6.98 -1.95
C THR A 152 10.52 7.23 -0.74
N HIS A 153 10.63 8.40 -0.08
CA HIS A 153 9.78 8.73 1.07
C HIS A 153 8.30 8.88 0.68
N LEU A 154 7.99 9.52 -0.46
CA LEU A 154 6.62 9.60 -0.98
C LEU A 154 6.15 8.25 -1.50
N PHE A 155 7.03 7.52 -2.20
CA PHE A 155 6.74 6.17 -2.69
C PHE A 155 6.29 5.23 -1.56
N ALA A 156 7.03 5.18 -0.46
CA ALA A 156 6.68 4.35 0.69
C ALA A 156 5.33 4.74 1.31
N ASN A 157 5.06 6.05 1.44
CA ASN A 157 3.78 6.54 1.95
C ASN A 157 2.61 6.23 1.00
N ILE A 158 2.81 6.32 -0.32
CA ILE A 158 1.81 5.89 -1.31
C ILE A 158 1.45 4.42 -1.09
N LEU A 159 2.46 3.54 -1.05
CA LEU A 159 2.22 2.11 -0.89
C LEU A 159 1.54 1.79 0.46
N ARG A 160 1.92 2.49 1.54
CA ARG A 160 1.32 2.33 2.87
C ARG A 160 -0.20 2.55 2.89
N TYR A 161 -0.69 3.52 2.12
CA TYR A 161 -2.11 3.86 2.05
C TYR A 161 -2.83 3.26 0.86
N THR A 162 -2.11 2.54 0.00
CA THR A 162 -2.70 1.83 -1.13
C THR A 162 -3.14 0.44 -0.69
N PRO A 163 -4.43 0.10 -0.77
CA PRO A 163 -4.86 -1.26 -0.48
C PRO A 163 -4.14 -2.27 -1.38
N PRO A 164 -3.81 -3.48 -0.86
CA PRO A 164 -3.15 -4.52 -1.62
C PRO A 164 -3.72 -4.74 -3.04
N LYS A 165 -5.04 -4.80 -3.15
CA LYS A 165 -5.76 -5.02 -4.41
C LYS A 165 -5.54 -3.91 -5.46
N ASP A 166 -5.23 -2.70 -5.03
CA ASP A 166 -5.13 -1.51 -5.90
C ASP A 166 -3.68 -1.23 -6.33
N LEU A 167 -2.68 -1.85 -5.67
CA LEU A 167 -1.25 -1.65 -5.93
C LEU A 167 -0.87 -1.84 -7.40
N GLU A 168 -1.34 -2.91 -8.03
CA GLU A 168 -1.03 -3.18 -9.43
C GLU A 168 -1.62 -2.10 -10.35
N GLY A 169 -2.85 -1.68 -10.06
CA GLY A 169 -3.51 -0.60 -10.79
C GLY A 169 -2.72 0.70 -10.68
N ILE A 170 -2.28 1.06 -9.48
CA ILE A 170 -1.52 2.29 -9.23
C ILE A 170 -0.15 2.26 -9.91
N LEU A 171 0.58 1.16 -9.78
CA LEU A 171 1.94 1.02 -10.31
C LEU A 171 1.97 0.88 -11.84
N LEU A 172 0.87 0.46 -12.47
CA LEU A 172 0.73 0.40 -13.93
C LEU A 172 -0.01 1.59 -14.54
N GLY A 173 -0.47 2.55 -13.73
CA GLY A 173 -1.22 3.71 -14.22
C GLY A 173 -2.59 3.37 -14.80
N ARG A 174 -3.30 2.38 -14.23
CA ARG A 174 -4.66 2.02 -14.67
C ARG A 174 -5.64 3.14 -14.32
N LYS A 175 -6.59 3.42 -15.23
CA LYS A 175 -7.61 4.45 -15.02
C LYS A 175 -8.62 4.07 -13.94
N GLY A 176 -9.19 5.07 -13.26
CA GLY A 176 -10.26 4.92 -12.29
C GLY A 176 -9.83 4.27 -10.98
N ILE A 177 -8.53 4.28 -10.65
CA ILE A 177 -8.05 3.71 -9.40
C ILE A 177 -8.20 4.76 -8.28
N PRO A 178 -8.92 4.43 -7.19
CA PRO A 178 -9.16 5.39 -6.12
C PRO A 178 -7.87 5.71 -5.37
N LEU A 179 -7.71 6.98 -5.01
CA LEU A 179 -6.58 7.46 -4.22
C LEU A 179 -6.71 7.00 -2.77
N PHE A 180 -5.65 6.40 -2.23
CA PHE A 180 -5.56 5.91 -0.84
C PHE A 180 -6.75 5.03 -0.40
N GLY A 181 -7.25 4.19 -1.30
CA GLY A 181 -8.38 3.29 -1.06
C GLY A 181 -9.74 3.97 -1.03
N GLY A 182 -9.88 5.14 -1.66
CA GLY A 182 -11.13 5.91 -1.67
C GLY A 182 -11.19 6.94 -0.56
N PHE A 183 -10.03 7.55 -0.24
CA PHE A 183 -9.96 8.62 0.74
C PHE A 183 -10.88 9.77 0.34
N LYS A 184 -11.79 10.11 1.26
CA LYS A 184 -12.65 11.29 1.18
C LYS A 184 -11.90 12.48 1.78
N LEU A 185 -11.98 13.62 1.11
CA LEU A 185 -11.43 14.90 1.59
C LEU A 185 -12.21 15.46 2.77
#